data_AF-A0A9E4TAE5-F1
#
_entry.id   AF-A0A9E4TAE5-F1
#
_cell.length_a   1.000
_cell.length_b   1.000
_cell.length_c   1.000
_cell.angle_alpha   90.00
_cell.angle_beta   90.00
_cell.angle_gamma   90.00
#
_symmetry.space_group_name_H-M   'P 1'
#
loop_
_entity.id
_entity.type
_entity.pdbx_description
1 polymer ?
#
loop_
_entity_poly.entity_id
_entity_poly.type
_entity_poly.pdbx_seq_one_letter_code
_entity_poly.pdbx_strand_id
1 'polypeptide(L)' 'MVDGQRLTFETTGLLDGVFRMRDRETGTIWTHLDGKAIAGPLEGQRLKMIPIPQTTWGQWK' A
#
# COMPACT_ATOMS: atom_id res chain seq x y z
N MET A 1 -7.45 -0.38 -1.55
CA MET A 1 -8.82 -0.32 -1.00
C MET A 1 -8.85 -1.16 0.25
N VAL A 2 -9.68 -0.77 1.21
CA VAL A 2 -9.97 -1.48 2.46
C VAL A 2 -11.48 -1.43 2.65
N ASP A 3 -12.13 -2.57 2.87
CA ASP A 3 -13.60 -2.67 3.06
C ASP A 3 -14.43 -1.90 2.02
N GLY A 4 -14.00 -1.93 0.75
CA GLY A 4 -14.66 -1.22 -0.36
C GLY A 4 -14.34 0.28 -0.45
N GLN A 5 -13.68 0.87 0.55
CA GLN A 5 -13.22 2.25 0.51
C GLN A 5 -11.94 2.38 -0.34
N ARG A 6 -11.96 3.33 -1.27
CA ARG A 6 -10.76 3.78 -1.98
C ARG A 6 -9.97 4.73 -1.09
N LEU A 7 -8.66 4.51 -1.02
CA LEU A 7 -7.72 5.34 -0.29
C LEU A 7 -6.74 5.96 -1.30
N THR A 8 -6.34 7.20 -1.06
CA THR A 8 -5.30 7.90 -1.83
C THR A 8 -4.08 8.13 -0.98
N PHE A 9 -2.90 7.83 -1.53
CA PHE A 9 -1.66 7.77 -0.77
C PHE A 9 -0.69 8.89 -1.15
N GLU A 10 0.05 9.34 -0.15
CA GLU A 10 1.24 10.17 -0.29
C GLU A 10 2.42 9.48 0.40
N THR A 11 3.61 9.59 -0.21
CA THR A 11 4.82 9.05 0.39
C THR A 11 5.28 9.96 1.50
N THR A 12 5.47 9.40 2.70
CA THR A 12 5.85 10.17 3.90
C THR A 12 7.35 10.06 4.19
N GLY A 13 8.00 8.95 3.83
CA GLY A 13 9.44 8.77 4.03
C GLY A 13 9.91 7.32 3.92
N LEU A 14 11.19 7.10 4.21
CA LEU A 14 11.84 5.79 4.23
C LEU A 14 12.25 5.45 5.67
N LEU A 15 11.82 4.30 6.17
CA LEU A 15 12.19 3.80 7.50
C LEU A 15 12.48 2.30 7.41
N ASP A 16 13.63 1.89 7.93
CA ASP A 16 14.14 0.50 7.88
C ASP A 16 14.18 -0.07 6.46
N GLY A 17 14.51 0.78 5.48
CA GLY A 17 14.56 0.39 4.06
C GLY A 17 13.20 0.19 3.38
N VAL A 18 12.09 0.50 4.06
CA VAL A 18 10.73 0.37 3.50
C VAL A 18 10.04 1.73 3.46
N PHE A 19 9.45 2.08 2.31
CA PHE A 19 8.68 3.32 2.20
C PHE A 19 7.43 3.28 3.07
N ARG A 20 7.18 4.40 3.75
CA ARG A 20 5.94 4.67 4.47
C ARG A 20 5.04 5.54 3.61
N MET A 21 3.77 5.16 3.56
CA MET A 21 2.74 5.88 2.85
C MET A 21 1.69 6.33 3.87
N ARG A 22 1.16 7.53 3.70
CA ARG A 22 -0.01 8.00 4.45
C ARG A 22 -1.20 8.03 3.50
N ASP A 23 -2.35 7.50 3.93
CA ASP A 23 -3.60 7.75 3.19
C ASP A 23 -4.22 9.09 3.61
N ARG A 24 -4.86 9.79 2.67
CA ARG A 24 -5.45 11.11 2.89
C ARG A 24 -6.79 11.06 3.62
N GLU A 25 -7.51 9.96 3.51
CA GLU A 25 -8.88 9.83 4.01
C GLU A 25 -8.93 9.61 5.53
N THR A 26 -7.95 8.90 6.08
CA THR A 26 -7.89 8.55 7.51
C THR A 26 -6.58 8.99 8.18
N GLY A 27 -5.56 9.33 7.39
CA GLY A 27 -4.23 9.67 7.91
C GLY A 27 -3.46 8.46 8.43
N THR A 28 -3.93 7.23 8.18
CA THR A 28 -3.26 5.98 8.58
C THR A 28 -1.93 5.85 7.83
N ILE A 29 -0.93 5.30 8.51
CA ILE A 29 0.40 5.02 7.98
C ILE A 29 0.49 3.55 7.57
N TRP A 30 1.02 3.33 6.38
CA TRP A 30 1.10 2.04 5.72
C TRP A 30 2.53 1.74 5.29
N THR A 31 2.89 0.46 5.26
CA THR A 31 4.10 -0.03 4.59
C THR A 31 3.83 -0.21 3.10
N HIS A 32 4.70 0.31 2.25
CA HIS A 32 4.62 0.10 0.80
C HIS A 32 4.84 -1.38 0.41
N LEU A 33 5.68 -2.11 1.16
CA LEU A 33 6.13 -3.45 0.79
C LEU A 33 4.99 -4.49 0.80
N ASP A 34 4.22 -4.54 1.87
CA ASP A 34 3.19 -5.56 2.10
C ASP A 34 1.80 -4.97 2.36
N GLY A 35 1.66 -3.65 2.19
CA GLY A 35 0.39 -2.93 2.29
C GLY A 35 -0.23 -2.97 3.68
N LYS A 36 0.57 -3.14 4.75
CA LYS A 36 0.09 -3.23 6.12
C LYS A 36 -0.07 -1.85 6.75
N ALA A 37 -1.21 -1.60 7.38
CA ALA A 37 -1.38 -0.45 8.25
C ALA A 37 -0.64 -0.68 9.58
N ILE A 38 0.27 0.24 9.91
CA ILE A 38 1.15 0.12 11.07
C ILE A 38 0.90 1.18 12.14
N ALA A 39 0.13 2.23 11.84
CA ALA A 39 -0.29 3.24 12.80
C ALA A 39 -1.49 4.04 12.28
N GLY A 40 -2.46 4.34 13.14
CA GLY A 40 -3.62 5.19 12.82
C GLY A 40 -4.94 4.41 12.83
N PRO A 41 -6.04 5.04 12.36
CA PRO A 41 -7.39 4.48 12.48
C PRO A 41 -7.60 3.08 11.87
N LEU A 42 -6.80 2.72 10.84
CA LEU A 42 -6.89 1.43 10.17
C LEU A 42 -5.76 0.47 10.57
N GLU A 43 -5.07 0.68 11.69
CA GLU A 43 -3.97 -0.18 12.15
C GLU A 43 -4.36 -1.67 12.21
N GLY A 44 -3.45 -2.53 11.73
CA GLY A 44 -3.67 -3.98 11.63
C GLY A 44 -4.37 -4.42 10.34
N GLN A 45 -5.01 -3.51 9.60
CA GLN A 45 -5.58 -3.80 8.29
C GLN A 45 -4.49 -3.99 7.22
N ARG A 46 -4.88 -4.61 6.09
CA ARG A 46 -4.03 -4.79 4.91
C ARG A 46 -4.75 -4.34 3.64
N LEU A 47 -4.02 -3.69 2.75
CA LEU A 47 -4.51 -3.36 1.41
C LEU A 47 -4.74 -4.63 0.60
N LYS A 48 -5.79 -4.61 -0.24
CA LYS A 48 -5.95 -5.64 -1.27
C LYS A 48 -4.76 -5.60 -2.25
N MET A 49 -3.93 -6.63 -2.21
CA MET A 49 -2.80 -6.80 -3.13
C MET A 49 -3.31 -7.13 -4.53
N ILE A 50 -2.80 -6.41 -5.53
CA ILE A 50 -3.02 -6.72 -6.94
C ILE A 50 -1.76 -7.45 -7.42
N PRO A 51 -1.87 -8.66 -7.96
CA PRO A 51 -0.72 -9.39 -8.47
C PRO A 51 -0.07 -8.60 -9.61
N ILE A 52 1.26 -8.49 -9.56
CA ILE A 52 2.08 -7.92 -10.63
C ILE A 52 2.71 -9.09 -11.36
N PRO A 53 2.11 -9.59 -12.46
CA PRO A 53 2.67 -10.71 -13.18
C PRO A 53 4.02 -10.32 -13.77
N GLN A 54 5.02 -11.18 -13.57
CA GLN A 54 6.28 -11.12 -14.30
C GLN A 54 6.06 -11.80 -15.65
N THR A 55 6.42 -11.14 -16.74
CA THR A 55 6.28 -11.68 -18.09
C THR A 55 7.52 -11.37 -18.92
N THR A 56 7.77 -12.18 -19.93
CA THR A 56 8.75 -11.85 -20.97
C THR A 56 8.10 -10.96 -22.04
N TRP A 57 8.91 -10.24 -22.81
CA TRP A 57 8.42 -9.39 -23.89
C TRP A 57 7.59 -10.16 -24.92
N GLY A 58 8.02 -11.37 -25.30
CA GLY A 58 7.28 -12.21 -26.26
C GLY A 58 5.95 -12.77 -25.73
N GLN A 59 5.75 -12.77 -24.40
CA GLN A 59 4.50 -13.19 -23.76
C GLN A 59 3.58 -12.01 -23.43
N TRP A 60 4.07 -10.78 -23.51
CA TRP A 60 3.28 -9.57 -23.31
C TRP A 60 2.35 -9.34 -24.51
N LYS A 61 1.07 -9.06 -24.26
CA LYS A 61 0.02 -8.80 -25.25
C LYS A 61 -0.75 -7.54 -24.88
#